data_AF-A0A7V6T9R5-F1
#
_entry.id   AF-A0A7V6T9R5-F1
#
_cell.length_a   1.000
_cell.length_b   1.000
_cell.length_c   1.000
_cell.angle_alpha   90.00
_cell.angle_beta   90.00
_cell.angle_gamma   90.00
#
_symmetry.space_group_name_H-M   'P 1'
#
loop_
_entity.id
_entity.type
_entity.pdbx_description
1 polymer ?
#
loop_
_entity_poly.entity_id
_entity_poly.type
_entity_poly.pdbx_seq_one_letter_code
_entity_poly.pdbx_strand_id
1 'polypeptide(L)'
;AVKAGLPPMAGAVAIALAGQGMALSGDIVIQGANNLSAKSAGLPVQIVNNYVFILSLITGIIAITIAYYMMRKDIAIFQKEGIREMAASSEARPEMQIRAREHRGEAYAPFLMWLLIISMACVIFAMFRFGITGGDASALLGGTAILIMTVATILVEGVKGLDVIADHLTDGLVFAFRVMGQILPIAGFFFLGNPETVASILGEGAPGYLFDIGQMIANTIPPQGFLSAFGMLILGIITGLDGSGFSGLPMTGTLAGAMASGNQSIAAGLAALGQMGAIWSGGGTIIAWSSLVAVAGIVGVPVLDLVRKNFIPVIIGMIVSVIVAVIFLM
;
A
#
# COMPACT_ATOMS: atom_id res chain seq x y z
N ALA A 1 4.46 -19.53 -4.69
CA ALA A 1 3.31 -19.65 -3.77
C ALA A 1 2.32 -20.73 -4.23
N VAL A 2 1.73 -20.62 -5.43
CA VAL A 2 0.74 -21.62 -5.92
C VAL A 2 1.32 -23.03 -6.02
N LYS A 3 2.54 -23.19 -6.55
CA LYS A 3 3.27 -24.48 -6.57
C LYS A 3 3.52 -25.08 -5.17
N ALA A 4 3.52 -24.26 -4.12
CA ALA A 4 3.66 -24.68 -2.72
C ALA A 4 2.30 -24.93 -2.04
N GLY A 5 1.20 -24.92 -2.80
CA GLY A 5 -0.14 -25.23 -2.32
C GLY A 5 -0.92 -24.06 -1.73
N LEU A 6 -0.53 -22.81 -2.01
CA LEU A 6 -1.31 -21.64 -1.60
C LEU A 6 -2.31 -21.25 -2.70
N PRO A 7 -3.63 -21.16 -2.41
CA PRO A 7 -4.61 -20.64 -3.36
C PRO A 7 -4.24 -19.24 -3.86
N PRO A 8 -4.48 -18.89 -5.13
CA PRO A 8 -4.21 -17.54 -5.65
C PRO A 8 -4.81 -16.42 -4.77
N MET A 9 -6.04 -16.59 -4.31
CA MET A 9 -6.70 -15.62 -3.41
C MET A 9 -5.93 -15.44 -2.10
N ALA A 10 -5.40 -16.51 -1.51
CA ALA A 10 -4.61 -16.42 -0.27
C ALA A 10 -3.26 -15.74 -0.52
N GLY A 11 -2.67 -15.95 -1.71
CA GLY A 11 -1.48 -15.22 -2.15
C GLY A 11 -1.75 -13.72 -2.31
N ALA A 12 -2.87 -13.34 -2.93
CA ALA A 12 -3.27 -11.95 -3.07
C ALA A 12 -3.51 -11.27 -1.72
N VAL A 13 -4.19 -11.94 -0.78
CA VAL A 13 -4.39 -11.46 0.59
C VAL A 13 -3.04 -11.25 1.29
N ALA A 14 -2.11 -12.20 1.19
CA ALA A 14 -0.79 -12.06 1.79
C ALA A 14 0.00 -10.86 1.23
N ILE A 15 -0.02 -10.67 -0.10
CA ILE A 15 0.63 -9.53 -0.76
C ILE A 15 -0.01 -8.22 -0.31
N ALA A 16 -1.34 -8.15 -0.27
CA ALA A 16 -2.07 -6.95 0.14
C ALA A 16 -1.78 -6.58 1.59
N LEU A 17 -1.89 -7.52 2.54
CA LEU A 17 -1.71 -7.22 3.96
C LEU A 17 -0.25 -6.92 4.32
N ALA A 18 0.71 -7.67 3.80
CA ALA A 18 2.12 -7.46 4.12
C ALA A 18 2.74 -6.29 3.34
N GLY A 19 2.39 -6.13 2.07
CA GLY A 19 2.88 -5.07 1.21
C GLY A 19 2.13 -3.76 1.39
N GLN A 20 0.88 -3.71 0.92
CA GLN A 20 0.08 -2.48 0.90
C GLN A 20 -0.39 -2.05 2.30
N GLY A 21 -0.68 -3.01 3.18
CA GLY A 21 -1.00 -2.73 4.58
C GLY A 21 0.25 -2.38 5.36
N MET A 22 1.01 -3.40 5.75
CA MET A 22 2.10 -3.28 6.72
C MET A 22 3.29 -2.46 6.19
N ALA A 23 3.90 -2.85 5.07
CA ALA A 23 5.10 -2.17 4.58
C ALA A 23 4.84 -0.71 4.19
N LEU A 24 3.74 -0.44 3.47
CA LEU A 24 3.39 0.91 3.03
C LEU A 24 2.96 1.81 4.20
N SER A 25 2.24 1.27 5.20
CA SER A 25 1.86 2.10 6.36
C SER A 25 3.07 2.40 7.23
N GLY A 26 3.91 1.41 7.51
CA GLY A 26 5.10 1.56 8.35
C GLY A 26 6.15 2.50 7.77
N ASP A 27 6.37 2.43 6.44
CA ASP A 27 7.24 3.30 5.64
C ASP A 27 8.55 3.77 6.31
N ILE A 28 9.26 2.86 6.97
CA ILE A 28 10.46 3.18 7.75
C ILE A 28 11.63 3.59 6.85
N VAL A 29 11.69 3.00 5.66
CA VAL A 29 12.84 3.11 4.76
C VAL A 29 12.66 4.30 3.80
N ILE A 30 11.52 4.39 3.11
CA ILE A 30 11.28 5.47 2.15
C ILE A 30 10.85 6.74 2.89
N GLN A 31 10.09 6.64 3.98
CA GLN A 31 9.60 7.78 4.77
C GLN A 31 8.82 8.80 3.93
N GLY A 32 8.16 8.39 2.86
CA GLY A 32 7.23 9.22 2.12
C GLY A 32 5.99 9.55 2.95
N ALA A 33 5.31 8.53 3.46
CA ALA A 33 4.09 8.68 4.24
C ALA A 33 4.36 9.33 5.61
N ASN A 34 5.34 8.80 6.35
CA ASN A 34 5.70 9.30 7.68
C ASN A 34 6.10 10.78 7.66
N ASN A 35 6.79 11.22 6.61
CA ASN A 35 7.21 12.62 6.49
C ASN A 35 6.03 13.55 6.18
N LEU A 36 5.07 13.14 5.35
CA LEU A 36 3.86 13.92 5.09
C LEU A 36 3.05 14.12 6.38
N SER A 37 2.77 13.05 7.11
CA SER A 37 2.01 13.12 8.37
C SER A 37 2.74 13.91 9.44
N ALA A 38 4.06 13.71 9.61
CA ALA A 38 4.84 14.44 10.61
C ALA A 38 4.97 15.93 10.30
N LYS A 39 5.27 16.29 9.05
CA LYS A 39 5.44 17.68 8.62
C LYS A 39 4.15 18.48 8.82
N SER A 40 3.01 17.91 8.43
CA SER A 40 1.71 18.56 8.61
C SER A 40 1.27 18.64 10.08
N ALA A 41 1.67 17.67 10.91
CA ALA A 41 1.43 17.71 12.36
C ALA A 41 2.39 18.64 13.12
N GLY A 42 3.41 19.20 12.47
CA GLY A 42 4.45 20.01 13.14
C GLY A 42 5.38 19.18 14.04
N LEU A 43 5.62 17.92 13.69
CA LEU A 43 6.39 16.96 14.50
C LEU A 43 7.70 16.54 13.83
N PRO A 44 8.71 16.14 14.62
CA PRO A 44 9.84 15.37 14.10
C PRO A 44 9.36 14.03 13.50
N VAL A 45 9.82 13.73 12.28
CA VAL A 45 9.47 12.50 11.53
C VAL A 45 9.74 11.24 12.35
N GLN A 46 10.78 11.27 13.18
CA GLN A 46 11.26 10.15 13.98
C GLN A 46 10.23 9.67 15.01
N ILE A 47 9.44 10.59 15.57
CA ILE A 47 8.40 10.22 16.56
C ILE A 47 7.26 9.50 15.83
N VAL A 48 6.79 10.06 14.72
CA VAL A 48 5.72 9.47 13.90
C VAL A 48 6.17 8.12 13.32
N ASN A 49 7.41 8.03 12.84
CA ASN A 49 8.00 6.80 12.30
C ASN A 49 7.94 5.64 13.31
N ASN A 50 8.31 5.89 14.57
CA ASN A 50 8.25 4.87 15.61
C ASN A 50 6.82 4.43 15.91
N TYR A 51 5.89 5.39 15.99
CA TYR A 51 4.50 5.12 16.35
C TYR A 51 3.80 4.34 15.23
N VAL A 52 3.94 4.81 14.00
CA VAL A 52 3.36 4.14 12.83
C VAL A 52 3.97 2.77 12.64
N PHE A 53 5.28 2.58 12.86
CA PHE A 53 5.89 1.26 12.80
C PHE A 53 5.25 0.27 13.80
N ILE A 54 5.07 0.68 15.05
CA ILE A 54 4.44 -0.16 16.08
C ILE A 54 3.01 -0.51 15.69
N LEU A 55 2.21 0.49 15.32
CA LEU A 55 0.80 0.29 14.93
C LEU A 55 0.67 -0.55 13.65
N SER A 56 1.57 -0.36 12.70
CA SER A 56 1.62 -1.14 11.46
C SER A 56 1.89 -2.61 11.71
N LEU A 57 2.87 -2.93 12.58
CA LEU A 57 3.15 -4.30 12.99
C LEU A 57 1.95 -4.93 13.71
N ILE A 58 1.30 -4.21 14.62
CA ILE A 58 0.14 -4.72 15.36
C ILE A 58 -1.02 -5.02 14.40
N THR A 59 -1.41 -4.04 13.57
CA THR A 59 -2.47 -4.25 12.58
C THR A 59 -2.11 -5.39 11.63
N GLY A 60 -0.87 -5.43 11.14
CA GLY A 60 -0.38 -6.45 10.21
C GLY A 60 -0.39 -7.86 10.79
N ILE A 61 0.17 -8.06 11.98
CA ILE A 61 0.20 -9.37 12.63
C ILE A 61 -1.22 -9.87 12.89
N ILE A 62 -2.10 -9.01 13.38
CA ILE A 62 -3.50 -9.37 13.66
C ILE A 62 -4.24 -9.69 12.37
N ALA A 63 -4.15 -8.82 11.35
CA ALA A 63 -4.82 -9.03 10.08
C ALA A 63 -4.33 -10.30 9.37
N ILE A 64 -3.02 -10.55 9.32
CA ILE A 64 -2.46 -11.77 8.71
C ILE A 64 -2.93 -13.01 9.48
N THR A 65 -2.93 -12.97 10.81
CA THR A 65 -3.36 -14.09 11.66
C THR A 65 -4.84 -14.42 11.42
N ILE A 66 -5.72 -13.40 11.46
CA ILE A 66 -7.16 -13.59 11.24
C ILE A 66 -7.42 -14.07 9.81
N ALA A 67 -6.78 -13.46 8.81
CA ALA A 67 -6.91 -13.87 7.41
C ALA A 67 -6.50 -15.33 7.21
N TYR A 68 -5.39 -15.76 7.80
CA TYR A 68 -4.96 -17.15 7.77
C TYR A 68 -6.03 -18.09 8.36
N TYR A 69 -6.58 -17.77 9.54
CA TYR A 69 -7.61 -18.61 10.15
C TYR A 69 -8.89 -18.67 9.33
N MET A 70 -9.32 -17.55 8.72
CA MET A 70 -10.48 -17.48 7.84
C MET A 70 -10.30 -18.32 6.57
N MET A 71 -9.08 -18.41 6.05
CA MET A 71 -8.76 -19.09 4.79
C MET A 71 -8.15 -20.49 4.97
N ARG A 72 -7.87 -20.93 6.21
CA ARG A 72 -7.18 -22.21 6.47
C ARG A 72 -7.86 -23.41 5.83
N LYS A 73 -9.20 -23.42 5.77
CA LYS A 73 -9.98 -24.49 5.15
C LYS A 73 -9.82 -24.47 3.64
N ASP A 74 -9.94 -23.29 3.03
CA ASP A 74 -9.73 -23.08 1.59
C ASP A 74 -8.31 -23.50 1.18
N ILE A 75 -7.29 -23.16 1.99
CA ILE A 75 -5.90 -23.56 1.77
C ILE A 75 -5.76 -25.09 1.87
N ALA A 76 -6.31 -25.71 2.91
CA ALA A 76 -6.21 -27.16 3.10
C ALA A 76 -6.91 -27.96 1.99
N ILE A 77 -8.06 -27.46 1.50
CA ILE A 77 -8.77 -28.06 0.35
C ILE A 77 -7.93 -27.92 -0.92
N PHE A 78 -7.40 -26.74 -1.18
CA PHE A 78 -6.56 -26.49 -2.35
C PHE A 78 -5.28 -27.34 -2.38
N GLN A 79 -4.67 -27.57 -1.22
CA GLN A 79 -3.51 -28.47 -1.10
C GLN A 79 -3.83 -29.93 -1.45
N LYS A 80 -5.05 -30.39 -1.17
CA LYS A 80 -5.48 -31.78 -1.43
C LYS A 80 -5.94 -31.99 -2.87
N GLU A 81 -6.73 -31.05 -3.40
CA GLU A 81 -7.49 -31.25 -4.64
C GLU A 81 -7.16 -30.19 -5.71
N GLY A 82 -6.98 -28.94 -5.29
CA GLY A 82 -6.80 -27.79 -6.18
C GLY A 82 -5.51 -27.79 -7.00
N ILE A 83 -4.43 -28.40 -6.51
CA ILE A 83 -3.17 -28.52 -7.28
C ILE A 83 -3.38 -29.43 -8.52
N ARG A 84 -4.20 -30.49 -8.41
CA ARG A 84 -4.50 -31.41 -9.52
C ARG A 84 -5.47 -30.80 -10.53
N GLU A 85 -6.53 -30.13 -10.08
CA GLU A 85 -7.47 -29.45 -10.96
C GLU A 85 -6.87 -28.22 -11.66
N MET A 86 -5.96 -27.49 -11.01
CA MET A 86 -5.29 -26.33 -11.63
C MET A 86 -4.24 -26.77 -12.67
N ALA A 87 -3.59 -27.91 -12.44
CA ALA A 87 -2.75 -28.56 -13.45
C ALA A 87 -3.58 -29.05 -14.66
N ALA A 88 -4.76 -29.63 -14.43
CA ALA A 88 -5.66 -30.09 -15.50
C ALA A 88 -6.39 -28.93 -16.24
N SER A 89 -6.73 -27.84 -15.54
CA SER A 89 -7.40 -26.67 -16.14
C SER A 89 -6.44 -25.71 -16.84
N SER A 90 -5.14 -25.74 -16.52
CA SER A 90 -4.11 -25.07 -17.32
C SER A 90 -4.00 -25.63 -18.74
N GLU A 91 -4.42 -26.89 -18.96
CA GLU A 91 -4.53 -27.48 -20.30
C GLU A 91 -5.82 -27.05 -21.05
N ALA A 92 -6.85 -26.57 -20.34
CA ALA A 92 -8.21 -26.37 -20.88
C ALA A 92 -8.68 -24.91 -21.02
N ARG A 93 -7.96 -23.90 -20.48
CA ARG A 93 -8.32 -22.46 -20.60
C ARG A 93 -7.29 -21.70 -21.45
N PRO A 94 -7.52 -21.53 -22.77
CA PRO A 94 -6.56 -20.87 -23.67
C PRO A 94 -6.43 -19.36 -23.45
N GLU A 95 -7.39 -18.70 -22.78
CA GLU A 95 -7.38 -17.24 -22.59
C GLU A 95 -6.47 -16.77 -21.44
N MET A 96 -6.08 -17.67 -20.54
CA MET A 96 -5.09 -17.40 -19.48
C MET A 96 -3.72 -18.01 -19.80
N GLN A 97 -3.52 -18.44 -21.05
CA GLN A 97 -2.18 -18.58 -21.62
C GLN A 97 -1.63 -17.16 -21.83
N ILE A 98 -1.06 -16.57 -20.78
CA ILE A 98 0.17 -15.80 -20.98
C ILE A 98 1.06 -16.79 -21.71
N ARG A 99 1.17 -16.59 -23.03
CA ARG A 99 1.89 -17.38 -24.04
C ARG A 99 2.54 -18.62 -23.45
N ALA A 100 2.23 -19.80 -24.01
CA ALA A 100 3.19 -20.89 -24.09
C ALA A 100 4.48 -20.37 -24.77
N ARG A 101 5.22 -19.50 -24.07
CA ARG A 101 6.59 -19.15 -24.36
C ARG A 101 7.29 -20.45 -24.01
N GLU A 102 7.91 -21.04 -25.02
CA GLU A 102 9.13 -21.82 -24.85
C GLU A 102 9.83 -21.34 -23.56
N HIS A 103 10.26 -22.26 -22.70
CA HIS A 103 10.99 -22.03 -21.46
C HIS A 103 12.36 -21.34 -21.71
N ARG A 104 12.37 -20.24 -22.47
CA ARG A 104 13.50 -19.41 -22.81
C ARG A 104 13.94 -18.70 -21.56
N GLY A 105 15.18 -18.95 -21.17
CA GLY A 105 15.78 -18.33 -20.00
C GLY A 105 15.64 -19.10 -18.69
N GLU A 106 15.14 -20.35 -18.69
CA GLU A 106 15.15 -21.18 -17.48
C GLU A 106 16.56 -21.34 -16.88
N ALA A 107 17.58 -21.42 -17.73
CA ALA A 107 18.97 -21.46 -17.30
C ALA A 107 19.40 -20.21 -16.50
N TYR A 108 18.79 -19.05 -16.77
CA TYR A 108 19.10 -17.78 -16.10
C TYR A 108 18.17 -17.49 -14.92
N ALA A 109 17.07 -18.23 -14.76
CA ALA A 109 16.12 -18.06 -13.66
C ALA A 109 16.78 -18.01 -12.26
N PRO A 110 17.69 -18.93 -11.88
CA PRO A 110 18.33 -18.86 -10.56
C PRO A 110 19.23 -17.63 -10.42
N PHE A 111 19.93 -17.23 -11.48
CA PHE A 111 20.77 -16.03 -11.48
C PHE A 111 19.92 -14.76 -11.33
N LEU A 112 18.85 -14.62 -12.12
CA LEU A 112 17.97 -13.45 -12.08
C LEU A 112 17.24 -13.31 -10.75
N MET A 113 16.88 -14.44 -10.13
CA MET A 113 16.31 -14.46 -8.79
C MET A 113 17.30 -13.91 -7.75
N TRP A 114 18.55 -14.40 -7.75
CA TRP A 114 19.58 -13.87 -6.85
C TRP A 114 19.94 -12.41 -7.15
N LEU A 115 20.01 -12.03 -8.42
CA LEU A 115 20.23 -10.64 -8.84
C LEU A 115 19.16 -9.72 -8.26
N LEU A 116 17.87 -10.11 -8.36
CA LEU A 116 16.77 -9.36 -7.78
C LEU A 116 16.92 -9.22 -6.26
N ILE A 117 17.10 -10.34 -5.55
CA ILE A 117 17.18 -10.33 -4.08
C ILE A 117 18.37 -9.50 -3.59
N ILE A 118 19.55 -9.72 -4.17
CA ILE A 118 20.78 -9.01 -3.77
C ILE A 118 20.65 -7.52 -4.11
N SER A 119 20.15 -7.18 -5.30
CA SER A 119 19.98 -5.78 -5.69
C SER A 119 19.00 -5.05 -4.78
N MET A 120 17.87 -5.67 -4.44
CA MET A 120 16.91 -5.08 -3.49
C MET A 120 17.50 -4.94 -2.08
N ALA A 121 18.27 -5.92 -1.61
CA ALA A 121 18.97 -5.82 -0.34
C ALA A 121 20.02 -4.68 -0.33
N CYS A 122 20.77 -4.52 -1.43
CA CYS A 122 21.71 -3.43 -1.62
C CYS A 122 21.02 -2.06 -1.67
N VAL A 123 19.86 -1.95 -2.32
CA VAL A 123 19.05 -0.72 -2.34
C VAL A 123 18.64 -0.34 -0.92
N ILE A 124 18.08 -1.30 -0.15
CA ILE A 124 17.69 -1.05 1.24
C ILE A 124 18.90 -0.64 2.08
N PHE A 125 20.04 -1.34 1.94
CA PHE A 125 21.26 -0.99 2.64
C PHE A 125 21.75 0.42 2.29
N ALA A 126 21.74 0.78 1.01
CA ALA A 126 22.13 2.12 0.54
C ALA A 126 21.20 3.20 1.11
N MET A 127 19.88 2.96 1.14
CA MET A 127 18.91 3.88 1.73
C MET A 127 19.22 4.16 3.19
N PHE A 128 19.50 3.12 4.00
CA PHE A 128 19.89 3.30 5.40
C PHE A 128 21.27 3.95 5.57
N ARG A 129 22.26 3.51 4.78
CA ARG A 129 23.66 3.95 4.97
C ARG A 129 23.89 5.39 4.53
N PHE A 130 23.17 5.85 3.51
CA PHE A 130 23.30 7.18 2.93
C PHE A 130 22.12 8.11 3.27
N GLY A 131 21.12 7.63 4.01
CA GLY A 131 19.95 8.42 4.40
C GLY A 131 19.07 8.83 3.21
N ILE A 132 18.94 7.96 2.21
CA ILE A 132 18.15 8.23 1.00
C ILE A 132 16.67 7.97 1.32
N THR A 133 15.87 9.03 1.28
CA THR A 133 14.43 9.01 1.62
C THR A 133 13.58 9.71 0.57
N GLY A 134 12.26 9.50 0.60
CA GLY A 134 11.28 10.18 -0.24
C GLY A 134 11.45 9.90 -1.74
N GLY A 135 11.54 10.98 -2.52
CA GLY A 135 11.66 10.91 -3.98
C GLY A 135 12.92 10.19 -4.45
N ASP A 136 14.06 10.44 -3.79
CA ASP A 136 15.35 9.85 -4.15
C ASP A 136 15.35 8.33 -3.91
N ALA A 137 14.70 7.90 -2.82
CA ALA A 137 14.49 6.50 -2.49
C ALA A 137 13.66 5.79 -3.56
N SER A 138 12.57 6.43 -3.99
CA SER A 138 11.72 5.94 -5.08
C SER A 138 12.49 5.85 -6.40
N ALA A 139 13.32 6.84 -6.71
CA ALA A 139 14.15 6.85 -7.92
C ALA A 139 15.19 5.72 -7.91
N LEU A 140 15.84 5.46 -6.78
CA LEU A 140 16.80 4.37 -6.63
C LEU A 140 16.15 3.00 -6.80
N LEU A 141 14.98 2.78 -6.19
CA LEU A 141 14.22 1.54 -6.33
C LEU A 141 13.76 1.31 -7.78
N GLY A 142 13.17 2.34 -8.39
CA GLY A 142 12.69 2.28 -9.78
C GLY A 142 13.82 2.07 -10.79
N GLY A 143 14.93 2.81 -10.64
CA GLY A 143 16.11 2.66 -11.49
C GLY A 143 16.73 1.26 -11.39
N THR A 144 16.78 0.68 -10.18
CA THR A 144 17.24 -0.69 -9.98
C THR A 144 16.31 -1.72 -10.63
N ALA A 145 14.99 -1.52 -10.56
CA ALA A 145 14.02 -2.38 -11.24
C ALA A 145 14.20 -2.33 -12.77
N ILE A 146 14.42 -1.14 -13.36
CA ILE A 146 14.71 -0.97 -14.79
C ILE A 146 16.02 -1.68 -15.15
N LEU A 147 17.06 -1.58 -14.31
CA LEU A 147 18.34 -2.24 -14.54
C LEU A 147 18.18 -3.77 -14.54
N ILE A 148 17.47 -4.32 -13.55
CA ILE A 148 17.20 -5.76 -13.47
C ILE A 148 16.41 -6.23 -14.69
N MET A 149 15.37 -5.49 -15.09
CA MET A 149 14.59 -5.79 -16.30
C MET A 149 15.49 -5.78 -17.54
N THR A 150 16.33 -4.76 -17.69
CA THR A 150 17.30 -4.64 -18.80
C THR A 150 18.23 -5.85 -18.87
N VAL A 151 18.83 -6.24 -17.73
CA VAL A 151 19.72 -7.41 -17.65
C VAL A 151 18.96 -8.70 -17.99
N ALA A 152 17.76 -8.87 -17.42
CA ALA A 152 16.92 -10.04 -17.69
C ALA A 152 16.57 -10.16 -19.18
N THR A 153 16.12 -9.07 -19.80
CA THR A 153 15.71 -9.06 -21.20
C THR A 153 16.89 -9.30 -22.14
N ILE A 154 18.07 -8.72 -21.88
CA ILE A 154 19.27 -8.97 -22.69
C ILE A 154 19.71 -10.43 -22.57
N LEU A 155 19.69 -11.02 -21.37
CA LEU A 155 20.10 -12.42 -21.19
C LEU A 155 19.15 -13.42 -21.86
N VAL A 156 17.85 -13.11 -21.90
CA VAL A 156 16.83 -14.01 -22.47
C VAL A 156 16.66 -13.83 -23.98
N GLU A 157 16.65 -12.59 -24.47
CA GLU A 157 16.33 -12.25 -25.87
C GLU A 157 17.57 -11.92 -26.72
N GLY A 158 18.74 -11.78 -26.10
CA GLY A 158 20.02 -11.53 -26.78
C GLY A 158 20.01 -10.21 -27.58
N VAL A 159 20.32 -10.31 -28.87
CA VAL A 159 20.44 -9.15 -29.78
C VAL A 159 19.11 -8.38 -29.92
N LYS A 160 17.97 -9.06 -29.80
CA LYS A 160 16.64 -8.42 -29.83
C LYS A 160 16.28 -7.74 -28.51
N GLY A 161 17.09 -7.90 -27.46
CA GLY A 161 16.76 -7.43 -26.12
C GLY A 161 16.50 -5.93 -26.05
N LEU A 162 17.16 -5.11 -26.86
CA LEU A 162 16.96 -3.65 -26.86
C LEU A 162 15.55 -3.25 -27.29
N ASP A 163 14.99 -3.91 -28.30
CA ASP A 163 13.61 -3.66 -28.77
C ASP A 163 12.60 -4.14 -27.72
N VAL A 164 12.84 -5.33 -27.14
CA VAL A 164 11.95 -5.93 -26.14
C VAL A 164 11.96 -5.14 -24.82
N ILE A 165 13.06 -4.47 -24.47
CA ILE A 165 13.11 -3.54 -23.32
C ILE A 165 12.11 -2.40 -23.51
N ALA A 166 12.05 -1.81 -24.72
CA ALA A 166 11.12 -0.73 -25.02
C ALA A 166 9.66 -1.20 -24.96
N ASP A 167 9.38 -2.41 -25.44
CA ASP A 167 8.06 -3.04 -25.31
C ASP A 167 7.67 -3.21 -23.83
N HIS A 168 8.56 -3.78 -23.00
CA HIS A 168 8.30 -3.95 -21.57
C HIS A 168 8.04 -2.64 -20.83
N LEU A 169 8.80 -1.59 -21.16
CA LEU A 169 8.62 -0.26 -20.57
C LEU A 169 7.27 0.34 -20.98
N THR A 170 6.91 0.23 -22.26
CA THR A 170 5.65 0.73 -22.81
C THR A 170 4.45 -0.02 -22.24
N ASP A 171 4.51 -1.35 -22.21
CA ASP A 171 3.48 -2.22 -21.62
C ASP A 171 3.28 -1.91 -20.15
N GLY A 172 4.36 -1.73 -19.39
CA GLY A 172 4.33 -1.34 -17.98
C GLY A 172 3.66 0.01 -17.77
N LEU A 173 3.98 1.00 -18.62
CA LEU A 173 3.37 2.33 -18.57
C LEU A 173 1.87 2.28 -18.89
N VAL A 174 1.48 1.58 -19.97
CA VAL A 174 0.08 1.42 -20.35
C VAL A 174 -0.70 0.66 -19.28
N PHE A 175 -0.10 -0.38 -18.69
CA PHE A 175 -0.68 -1.11 -17.58
C PHE A 175 -0.92 -0.19 -16.37
N ALA A 176 0.08 0.61 -15.98
CA ALA A 176 -0.06 1.57 -14.89
C ALA A 176 -1.19 2.57 -15.15
N PHE A 177 -1.26 3.18 -16.34
CA PHE A 177 -2.35 4.10 -16.70
C PHE A 177 -3.71 3.40 -16.76
N ARG A 178 -3.80 2.16 -17.24
CA ARG A 178 -5.06 1.40 -17.26
C ARG A 178 -5.56 1.10 -15.86
N VAL A 179 -4.66 0.75 -14.93
CA VAL A 179 -5.00 0.49 -13.53
C VAL A 179 -5.39 1.79 -12.81
N MET A 180 -4.66 2.88 -13.05
CA MET A 180 -4.85 4.19 -12.39
C MET A 180 -5.94 5.06 -13.05
N GLY A 181 -6.36 4.77 -14.27
CA GLY A 181 -7.29 5.61 -15.03
C GLY A 181 -8.65 5.77 -14.35
N GLN A 182 -9.13 4.74 -13.67
CA GLN A 182 -10.35 4.80 -12.85
C GLN A 182 -10.19 5.68 -11.59
N ILE A 183 -8.96 5.86 -11.11
CA ILE A 183 -8.64 6.64 -9.92
C ILE A 183 -8.58 8.14 -10.25
N LEU A 184 -8.22 8.50 -11.48
CA LEU A 184 -8.00 9.90 -11.88
C LEU A 184 -9.21 10.82 -11.63
N PRO A 185 -10.46 10.46 -12.01
CA PRO A 185 -11.63 11.29 -11.70
C PRO A 185 -11.91 11.37 -10.19
N ILE A 186 -11.70 10.27 -9.46
CA ILE A 186 -11.93 10.19 -8.01
C ILE A 186 -10.97 11.13 -7.27
N ALA A 187 -9.68 11.05 -7.60
CA ALA A 187 -8.65 11.94 -7.08
C ALA A 187 -8.94 13.41 -7.43
N GLY A 188 -9.42 13.68 -8.65
CA GLY A 188 -9.83 15.02 -9.08
C GLY A 188 -10.91 15.64 -8.18
N PHE A 189 -11.99 14.90 -7.88
CA PHE A 189 -13.03 15.38 -6.96
C PHE A 189 -12.51 15.51 -5.51
N PHE A 190 -11.62 14.62 -5.08
CA PHE A 190 -10.99 14.74 -3.76
C PHE A 190 -10.12 16.00 -3.64
N PHE A 191 -9.33 16.32 -4.66
CA PHE A 191 -8.49 17.51 -4.70
C PHE A 191 -9.29 18.82 -4.72
N LEU A 192 -10.56 18.81 -5.13
CA LEU A 192 -11.46 19.95 -4.92
C LEU A 192 -11.75 20.23 -3.44
N GLY A 193 -11.58 19.23 -2.56
CA GLY A 193 -11.74 19.39 -1.12
C GLY A 193 -10.49 19.89 -0.40
N ASN A 194 -9.31 19.79 -1.01
CA ASN A 194 -8.03 20.15 -0.39
C ASN A 194 -7.70 21.64 -0.67
N PRO A 195 -7.49 22.48 0.37
CA PRO A 195 -7.17 23.90 0.24
C PRO A 195 -5.97 24.22 -0.66
N GLU A 196 -4.94 23.37 -0.66
CA GLU A 196 -3.69 23.59 -1.42
C GLU A 196 -3.91 23.39 -2.92
N THR A 197 -4.80 22.48 -3.31
CA THR A 197 -5.06 22.14 -4.71
C THR A 197 -6.29 22.83 -5.27
N VAL A 198 -7.33 23.08 -4.46
CA VAL A 198 -8.60 23.64 -4.93
C VAL A 198 -8.44 25.03 -5.53
N ALA A 199 -7.54 25.87 -4.99
CA ALA A 199 -7.27 27.20 -5.52
C ALA A 199 -6.68 27.16 -6.93
N SER A 200 -5.88 26.14 -7.24
CA SER A 200 -5.34 25.94 -8.60
C SER A 200 -6.37 25.43 -9.60
N ILE A 201 -7.48 24.84 -9.12
CA ILE A 201 -8.52 24.24 -9.96
C ILE A 201 -9.70 25.20 -10.17
N LEU A 202 -10.20 25.81 -9.08
CA LEU A 202 -11.40 26.66 -9.08
C LEU A 202 -11.08 28.16 -9.01
N GLY A 203 -9.82 28.54 -8.82
CA GLY A 203 -9.37 29.93 -8.69
C GLY A 203 -9.16 30.39 -7.25
N GLU A 204 -8.59 31.59 -7.09
CA GLU A 204 -8.34 32.19 -5.77
C GLU A 204 -9.64 32.33 -4.96
N GLY A 205 -9.59 31.98 -3.67
CA GLY A 205 -10.73 32.03 -2.77
C GLY A 205 -11.65 30.80 -2.78
N ALA A 206 -11.30 29.75 -3.54
CA ALA A 206 -12.06 28.51 -3.54
C ALA A 206 -12.00 27.80 -2.18
N PRO A 207 -13.15 27.35 -1.63
CA PRO A 207 -13.23 26.78 -0.28
C PRO A 207 -12.72 25.33 -0.23
N GLY A 208 -11.89 25.02 0.76
CA GLY A 208 -11.37 23.67 1.03
C GLY A 208 -12.24 22.90 2.01
N TYR A 209 -13.48 22.59 1.64
CA TYR A 209 -14.50 22.06 2.58
C TYR A 209 -14.09 20.77 3.29
N LEU A 210 -13.24 19.93 2.70
CA LEU A 210 -12.79 18.70 3.35
C LEU A 210 -11.99 19.03 4.61
N PHE A 211 -11.12 20.04 4.53
CA PHE A 211 -10.34 20.52 5.67
C PHE A 211 -11.23 21.21 6.70
N ASP A 212 -12.17 22.06 6.26
CA ASP A 212 -13.11 22.76 7.15
C ASP A 212 -13.95 21.78 7.96
N ILE A 213 -14.47 20.71 7.33
CA ILE A 213 -15.21 19.64 8.00
C ILE A 213 -14.30 18.94 9.03
N GLY A 214 -13.07 18.63 8.65
CA GLY A 214 -12.09 18.05 9.57
C GLY A 214 -11.85 18.93 10.80
N GLN A 215 -11.71 20.24 10.61
CA GLN A 215 -11.47 21.20 11.69
C GLN A 215 -12.71 21.39 12.58
N MET A 216 -13.91 21.43 12.00
CA MET A 216 -15.17 21.45 12.76
C MET A 216 -15.29 20.20 13.65
N ILE A 217 -14.99 19.02 13.11
CA ILE A 217 -15.00 17.77 13.86
C ILE A 217 -13.94 17.81 14.98
N ALA A 218 -12.71 18.24 14.68
CA ALA A 218 -11.63 18.36 15.67
C ALA A 218 -11.98 19.27 16.85
N ASN A 219 -12.71 20.37 16.62
CA ASN A 219 -13.14 21.30 17.67
C ASN A 219 -14.21 20.73 18.61
N THR A 220 -14.88 19.64 18.21
CA THR A 220 -15.93 18.99 19.02
C THR A 220 -15.48 17.72 19.73
N ILE A 221 -14.31 17.18 19.36
CA ILE A 221 -13.77 15.94 19.91
C ILE A 221 -12.72 16.26 20.98
N PRO A 222 -12.75 15.58 22.15
CA PRO A 222 -11.70 15.73 23.16
C PRO A 222 -10.32 15.38 22.58
N PRO A 223 -9.26 16.07 22.97
CA PRO A 223 -7.93 15.90 22.37
C PRO A 223 -7.31 14.51 22.63
N GLN A 224 -7.79 13.79 23.64
CA GLN A 224 -7.24 12.50 24.10
C GLN A 224 -8.33 11.44 24.31
N GLY A 225 -7.91 10.19 24.23
CA GLY A 225 -8.75 9.02 24.51
C GLY A 225 -9.32 8.36 23.26
N PHE A 226 -10.21 7.38 23.49
CA PHE A 226 -10.75 6.53 22.42
C PHE A 226 -11.52 7.31 21.36
N LEU A 227 -12.22 8.40 21.72
CA LEU A 227 -13.04 9.14 20.77
C LEU A 227 -12.19 9.86 19.71
N SER A 228 -11.08 10.51 20.10
CA SER A 228 -10.15 11.12 19.14
C SER A 228 -9.39 10.08 18.34
N ALA A 229 -8.98 8.98 18.98
CA ALA A 229 -8.26 7.91 18.30
C ALA A 229 -9.12 7.22 17.22
N PHE A 230 -10.37 6.85 17.54
CA PHE A 230 -11.31 6.32 16.54
C PHE A 230 -11.70 7.38 15.51
N GLY A 231 -11.91 8.63 15.93
CA GLY A 231 -12.22 9.73 15.03
C GLY A 231 -11.13 9.92 13.96
N MET A 232 -9.87 9.93 14.38
CA MET A 232 -8.72 10.07 13.47
C MET A 232 -8.55 8.85 12.56
N LEU A 233 -8.74 7.64 13.08
CA LEU A 233 -8.73 6.43 12.24
C LEU A 233 -9.82 6.49 11.16
N ILE A 234 -11.06 6.84 11.53
CA ILE A 234 -12.19 6.96 10.60
C ILE A 234 -11.92 8.05 9.58
N LEU A 235 -11.41 9.20 10.00
CA LEU A 235 -11.07 10.30 9.11
C LEU A 235 -9.98 9.88 8.11
N GLY A 236 -8.96 9.15 8.57
CA GLY A 236 -7.98 8.51 7.69
C GLY A 236 -8.65 7.58 6.67
N ILE A 237 -9.53 6.67 7.12
CA ILE A 237 -10.26 5.76 6.24
C ILE A 237 -11.04 6.53 5.17
N ILE A 238 -11.80 7.56 5.57
CA ILE A 238 -12.60 8.42 4.68
C ILE A 238 -11.70 9.06 3.63
N THR A 239 -10.55 9.62 4.04
CA THR A 239 -9.64 10.24 3.09
C THR A 239 -9.03 9.26 2.10
N GLY A 240 -8.78 8.00 2.50
CA GLY A 240 -8.32 6.95 1.59
C GLY A 240 -9.42 6.29 0.76
N LEU A 241 -10.69 6.68 0.91
CA LEU A 241 -11.77 6.19 0.03
C LEU A 241 -11.60 6.65 -1.42
N ASP A 242 -10.74 7.64 -1.69
CA ASP A 242 -10.39 8.06 -3.04
C ASP A 242 -9.48 7.04 -3.77
N GLY A 243 -9.01 6.01 -3.07
CA GLY A 243 -8.09 5.00 -3.60
C GLY A 243 -6.61 5.38 -3.46
N SER A 244 -6.29 6.45 -2.74
CA SER A 244 -4.93 6.88 -2.43
C SER A 244 -4.66 6.85 -0.93
N GLY A 245 -3.59 6.17 -0.52
CA GLY A 245 -3.15 6.16 0.88
C GLY A 245 -2.44 7.45 1.31
N PHE A 246 -2.10 8.32 0.37
CA PHE A 246 -1.23 9.49 0.59
C PHE A 246 -1.99 10.82 0.60
N SER A 247 -3.13 10.89 -0.10
CA SER A 247 -3.90 12.12 -0.30
C SER A 247 -4.42 12.73 1.01
N GLY A 248 -4.78 11.87 1.97
CA GLY A 248 -5.29 12.25 3.29
C GLY A 248 -4.24 12.54 4.36
N LEU A 249 -2.95 12.23 4.10
CA LEU A 249 -1.90 12.33 5.13
C LEU A 249 -1.65 13.78 5.60
N PRO A 250 -1.61 14.79 4.72
CA PRO A 250 -1.45 16.17 5.17
C PRO A 250 -2.62 16.63 6.05
N MET A 251 -3.86 16.31 5.67
CA MET A 251 -5.06 16.68 6.43
C MET A 251 -5.08 16.01 7.80
N THR A 252 -4.88 14.68 7.86
CA THR A 252 -4.86 13.94 9.12
C THR A 252 -3.72 14.39 10.04
N GLY A 253 -2.55 14.72 9.48
CA GLY A 253 -1.43 15.30 10.22
C GLY A 253 -1.78 16.66 10.82
N THR A 254 -2.29 17.60 10.02
CA THR A 254 -2.65 18.95 10.51
C THR A 254 -3.71 18.89 11.61
N LEU A 255 -4.73 18.05 11.46
CA LEU A 255 -5.76 17.86 12.49
C LEU A 255 -5.18 17.23 13.76
N ALA A 256 -4.31 16.23 13.63
CA ALA A 256 -3.64 15.64 14.78
C ALA A 256 -2.81 16.66 15.57
N GLY A 257 -2.05 17.51 14.88
CA GLY A 257 -1.30 18.60 15.50
C GLY A 257 -2.20 19.62 16.20
N ALA A 258 -3.30 20.02 15.55
CA ALA A 258 -4.28 20.96 16.11
C ALA A 258 -4.99 20.40 17.35
N MET A 259 -5.42 19.14 17.31
CA MET A 259 -6.12 18.47 18.41
C MET A 259 -5.21 18.29 19.62
N ALA A 260 -3.91 18.04 19.43
CA ALA A 260 -3.02 17.68 20.52
C ALA A 260 -2.68 18.80 21.50
N SER A 261 -3.10 20.05 21.26
CA SER A 261 -2.91 21.19 22.19
C SER A 261 -1.45 21.36 22.67
N GLY A 262 -0.47 21.06 21.79
CA GLY A 262 0.96 21.15 22.09
C GLY A 262 1.61 19.87 22.65
N ASN A 263 0.85 18.81 22.92
CA ASN A 263 1.41 17.52 23.35
C ASN A 263 1.90 16.70 22.14
N GLN A 264 3.22 16.58 21.99
CA GLN A 264 3.84 15.88 20.86
C GLN A 264 3.49 14.39 20.80
N SER A 265 3.34 13.70 21.93
CA SER A 265 2.99 12.28 21.97
C SER A 265 1.56 12.03 21.49
N ILE A 266 0.62 12.86 21.93
CA ILE A 266 -0.78 12.80 21.49
C ILE A 266 -0.86 13.13 19.98
N ALA A 267 -0.16 14.17 19.53
CA ALA A 267 -0.10 14.54 18.12
C ALA A 267 0.45 13.39 17.26
N ALA A 268 1.53 12.75 17.70
CA ALA A 268 2.13 11.62 17.00
C ALA A 268 1.19 10.41 16.96
N GLY A 269 0.51 10.09 18.06
CA GLY A 269 -0.50 9.03 18.14
C GLY A 269 -1.67 9.25 17.18
N LEU A 270 -2.24 10.45 17.19
CA LEU A 270 -3.35 10.81 16.30
C LEU A 270 -2.93 10.83 14.83
N ALA A 271 -1.75 11.39 14.51
CA ALA A 271 -1.22 11.40 13.15
C ALA A 271 -0.96 9.97 12.65
N ALA A 272 -0.38 9.12 13.50
CA ALA A 272 -0.14 7.72 13.17
C ALA A 272 -1.44 6.96 12.93
N LEU A 273 -2.48 7.16 13.74
CA LEU A 273 -3.79 6.54 13.54
C LEU A 273 -4.49 7.03 12.25
N GLY A 274 -4.40 8.33 11.95
CA GLY A 274 -4.89 8.88 10.68
C GLY A 274 -4.18 8.28 9.47
N GLN A 275 -2.85 8.17 9.54
CA GLN A 275 -2.03 7.51 8.52
C GLN A 275 -2.39 6.03 8.35
N MET A 276 -2.57 5.31 9.45
CA MET A 276 -3.02 3.92 9.43
C MET A 276 -4.37 3.79 8.74
N GLY A 277 -5.33 4.66 9.04
CA GLY A 277 -6.63 4.68 8.38
C GLY A 277 -6.53 4.90 6.87
N ALA A 278 -5.78 5.93 6.45
CA ALA A 278 -5.62 6.28 5.04
C ALA A 278 -4.89 5.21 4.23
N ILE A 279 -3.79 4.67 4.76
CA ILE A 279 -2.97 3.70 4.03
C ILE A 279 -3.61 2.32 4.01
N TRP A 280 -4.19 1.86 5.12
CA TRP A 280 -4.89 0.56 5.09
C TRP A 280 -6.15 0.63 4.22
N SER A 281 -6.84 1.76 4.11
CA SER A 281 -7.94 1.92 3.14
C SER A 281 -7.43 2.15 1.71
N GLY A 282 -7.00 3.37 1.40
CA GLY A 282 -6.61 3.85 0.08
C GLY A 282 -5.21 3.44 -0.36
N GLY A 283 -4.30 3.14 0.57
CA GLY A 283 -3.01 2.53 0.24
C GLY A 283 -3.16 1.07 -0.21
N GLY A 284 -4.31 0.44 0.07
CA GLY A 284 -4.89 -0.59 -0.77
C GLY A 284 -5.04 -1.96 -0.14
N THR A 285 -5.78 -2.05 0.97
CA THR A 285 -6.18 -3.37 1.53
C THR A 285 -7.69 -3.61 1.51
N ILE A 286 -8.52 -2.58 1.66
CA ILE A 286 -9.99 -2.72 1.75
C ILE A 286 -10.77 -1.90 0.73
N ILE A 287 -10.11 -1.08 -0.11
CA ILE A 287 -10.75 -0.30 -1.16
C ILE A 287 -10.45 -0.91 -2.52
N ALA A 288 -11.49 -1.23 -3.30
CA ALA A 288 -11.34 -1.98 -4.54
C ALA A 288 -10.61 -1.18 -5.62
N TRP A 289 -10.79 0.14 -5.67
CA TRP A 289 -10.19 1.05 -6.67
C TRP A 289 -8.90 1.71 -6.15
N SER A 290 -8.14 0.98 -5.33
CA SER A 290 -6.82 1.41 -4.82
C SER A 290 -5.69 0.63 -5.50
N SER A 291 -4.46 0.71 -4.96
CA SER A 291 -3.34 -0.16 -5.34
C SER A 291 -3.67 -1.67 -5.31
N LEU A 292 -4.74 -2.06 -4.59
CA LEU A 292 -5.26 -3.42 -4.54
C LEU A 292 -5.64 -3.99 -5.91
N VAL A 293 -6.01 -3.14 -6.88
CA VAL A 293 -6.27 -3.54 -8.27
C VAL A 293 -5.03 -4.13 -8.91
N ALA A 294 -3.85 -3.56 -8.63
CA ALA A 294 -2.59 -4.07 -9.18
C ALA A 294 -2.28 -5.46 -8.61
N VAL A 295 -2.50 -5.67 -7.31
CA VAL A 295 -2.33 -6.99 -6.67
C VAL A 295 -3.30 -8.00 -7.28
N ALA A 296 -4.57 -7.64 -7.41
CA ALA A 296 -5.59 -8.49 -8.01
C ALA A 296 -5.28 -8.85 -9.48
N GLY A 297 -4.79 -7.88 -10.26
CA GLY A 297 -4.41 -8.06 -11.65
C GLY A 297 -3.19 -8.96 -11.83
N ILE A 298 -2.16 -8.80 -11.00
CA ILE A 298 -0.94 -9.63 -11.05
C ILE A 298 -1.25 -11.08 -10.64
N VAL A 299 -2.09 -11.27 -9.62
CA VAL A 299 -2.41 -12.61 -9.11
C VAL A 299 -3.53 -13.29 -9.93
N GLY A 300 -4.32 -12.53 -10.67
CA GLY A 300 -5.42 -13.04 -11.49
C GLY A 300 -6.68 -13.38 -10.69
N VAL A 301 -7.01 -12.59 -9.67
CA VAL A 301 -8.21 -12.79 -8.83
C VAL A 301 -9.17 -11.60 -8.91
N PRO A 302 -10.50 -11.80 -8.71
CA PRO A 302 -11.44 -10.70 -8.65
C PRO A 302 -11.12 -9.74 -7.47
N VAL A 303 -10.92 -8.45 -7.77
CA VAL A 303 -10.55 -7.45 -6.75
C VAL A 303 -11.61 -7.30 -5.66
N LEU A 304 -12.90 -7.43 -6.00
CA LEU A 304 -13.99 -7.33 -5.02
C LEU A 304 -13.97 -8.49 -4.02
N ASP A 305 -13.57 -9.69 -4.45
CA ASP A 305 -13.46 -10.83 -3.54
C ASP A 305 -12.22 -10.70 -2.63
N LEU A 306 -11.15 -10.12 -3.16
CA LEU A 306 -9.96 -9.78 -2.39
C LEU A 306 -10.29 -8.76 -1.28
N VAL A 307 -11.05 -7.70 -1.60
CA VAL A 307 -11.56 -6.74 -0.61
C VAL A 307 -12.35 -7.44 0.48
N ARG A 308 -13.30 -8.31 0.12
CA ARG A 308 -14.13 -9.05 1.08
C ARG A 308 -13.30 -9.92 2.03
N LYS A 309 -12.26 -10.58 1.51
CA LYS A 309 -11.36 -11.41 2.32
C LYS A 309 -10.47 -10.57 3.26
N ASN A 310 -10.09 -9.35 2.85
CA ASN A 310 -9.29 -8.44 3.67
C ASN A 310 -10.11 -7.66 4.72
N PHE A 311 -11.38 -7.37 4.44
CA PHE A 311 -12.19 -6.43 5.24
C PHE A 311 -12.20 -6.76 6.74
N ILE A 312 -12.63 -7.97 7.10
CA ILE A 312 -12.74 -8.38 8.51
C ILE A 312 -11.36 -8.37 9.21
N PRO A 313 -10.30 -9.01 8.67
CA PRO A 313 -8.97 -8.98 9.29
C PRO A 313 -8.41 -7.57 9.50
N VAL A 314 -8.57 -6.69 8.50
CA VAL A 314 -8.02 -5.33 8.53
C VAL A 314 -8.76 -4.46 9.54
N ILE A 315 -10.10 -4.47 9.54
CA ILE A 315 -10.89 -3.69 10.49
C ILE A 315 -10.58 -4.11 11.93
N ILE A 316 -10.48 -5.42 12.21
CA ILE A 316 -10.12 -5.90 13.55
C ILE A 316 -8.71 -5.44 13.92
N GLY A 317 -7.73 -5.55 13.01
CA GLY A 317 -6.38 -5.06 13.24
C GLY A 317 -6.34 -3.57 13.59
N MET A 318 -7.08 -2.74 12.85
CA MET A 318 -7.14 -1.29 13.09
C MET A 318 -7.81 -0.94 14.42
N ILE A 319 -8.88 -1.66 14.80
CA ILE A 319 -9.52 -1.49 16.11
C ILE A 319 -8.54 -1.80 17.24
N VAL A 320 -7.77 -2.90 17.13
CA VAL A 320 -6.77 -3.24 18.15
C VAL A 320 -5.65 -2.22 18.19
N SER A 321 -5.21 -1.71 17.04
CA SER A 321 -4.21 -0.64 16.98
C SER A 321 -4.68 0.66 17.62
N VAL A 322 -5.97 1.02 17.52
CA VAL A 322 -6.55 2.13 18.28
C VAL A 322 -6.44 1.90 19.78
N ILE A 323 -6.78 0.68 20.24
CA ILE A 323 -6.68 0.33 21.67
C ILE A 323 -5.24 0.45 22.16
N VAL A 324 -4.28 -0.08 21.39
CA VAL A 324 -2.86 0.01 21.77
C VAL A 324 -2.36 1.45 21.75
N ALA A 325 -2.73 2.24 20.74
CA ALA A 325 -2.35 3.64 20.67
C ALA A 325 -2.81 4.43 21.91
N VAL A 326 -4.07 4.28 22.30
CA VAL A 326 -4.65 5.00 23.44
C VAL A 326 -4.06 4.57 24.79
N ILE A 327 -3.68 3.30 24.94
CA ILE A 327 -3.18 2.79 26.23
C ILE A 327 -1.67 3.01 26.39
N PHE A 328 -0.90 2.92 25.30
CA PHE A 328 0.56 2.83 25.37
C PHE A 328 1.31 3.97 24.67
N LEU A 329 0.67 4.70 23.74
CA LEU A 329 1.36 5.71 22.92
C LEU A 329 0.89 7.16 23.19
N MET A 330 -0.31 7.32 23.75
CA MET A 330 -0.99 8.60 24.00
C MET A 330 -1.28 8.78 25.48
#